data_AF-A0A960I100-F1
#
_entry.id   AF-A0A960I100-F1
#
_cell.length_a   1.000
_cell.length_b   1.000
_cell.length_c   1.000
_cell.angle_alpha   90.00
_cell.angle_beta   90.00
_cell.angle_gamma   90.00
#
_symmetry.space_group_name_H-M   'P 1'
#
loop_
_entity.id
_entity.type
_entity.pdbx_description
1 polymer ?
#
loop_
_entity_poly.entity_id
_entity_poly.type
_entity_poly.pdbx_seq_one_letter_code
_entity_poly.pdbx_strand_id
1 'polypeptide(L)'
;VADPGNAGTLIRAAFASGAGAVVLAGGVDPSNPKVVRASAGAIFAGPVAVGADPVTAGEELRAGGYRLVGAVAHDGRPYDDVDLSGPIAVVLGNEAHGIAADLDAILDERVTIPLAGPVESLNVAMAGTVLCFEVLRQRRGNASRSLGGA
;
A
#
# COMPACT_ATOMS: atom_id res chain seq x y z
N VAL A 1 1.93 -4.95 9.11
CA VAL A 1 1.51 -3.89 10.04
C VAL A 1 0.94 -4.51 11.30
N ALA A 2 1.50 -4.19 12.47
CA ALA A 2 1.03 -4.73 13.75
C ALA A 2 0.33 -3.70 14.65
N ASP A 3 0.49 -2.39 14.38
CA ASP A 3 -0.22 -1.36 15.13
C ASP A 3 -1.64 -1.13 14.58
N PRO A 4 -2.69 -1.25 15.42
CA PRO A 4 -4.07 -1.00 14.99
C PRO A 4 -4.35 0.43 14.49
N GLY A 5 -3.64 1.43 15.00
CA GLY A 5 -3.77 2.81 14.54
C GLY A 5 -3.24 2.99 13.12
N ASN A 6 -2.07 2.42 12.83
CA ASN A 6 -1.49 2.38 11.49
C ASN A 6 -2.40 1.62 10.52
N ALA A 7 -2.91 0.45 10.91
CA ALA A 7 -3.83 -0.33 10.07
C ALA A 7 -5.09 0.47 9.69
N GLY A 8 -5.75 1.12 10.66
CA GLY A 8 -6.91 1.97 10.39
C GLY A 8 -6.57 3.17 9.50
N THR A 9 -5.42 3.81 9.72
CA THR A 9 -4.95 4.93 8.89
C THR A 9 -4.68 4.51 7.45
N LEU A 10 -4.07 3.34 7.24
CA LEU A 10 -3.82 2.78 5.91
C LEU A 10 -5.10 2.42 5.18
N ILE A 11 -6.07 1.80 5.87
CA ILE A 11 -7.41 1.53 5.31
C ILE A 11 -8.05 2.83 4.81
N ARG A 12 -7.98 3.88 5.62
CA ARG A 12 -8.50 5.20 5.26
C ARG A 12 -7.80 5.77 4.03
N ALA A 13 -6.47 5.76 4.01
CA ALA A 13 -5.70 6.30 2.90
C ALA A 13 -5.95 5.52 1.60
N ALA A 14 -5.98 4.18 1.68
CA ALA A 14 -6.23 3.30 0.55
C ALA A 14 -7.58 3.64 -0.11
N PHE A 15 -8.68 3.60 0.64
CA PHE A 15 -10.00 3.89 0.06
C PHE A 15 -10.16 5.36 -0.35
N ALA A 16 -9.59 6.31 0.41
CA ALA A 16 -9.60 7.72 0.00
C ALA A 16 -8.86 7.97 -1.32
N SER A 17 -7.83 7.17 -1.62
CA SER A 17 -7.08 7.23 -2.88
C SER A 17 -7.72 6.45 -4.03
N GLY A 18 -8.81 5.72 -3.78
CA GLY A 18 -9.51 4.91 -4.79
C GLY A 18 -8.98 3.48 -4.93
N ALA A 19 -8.34 2.91 -3.90
CA ALA A 19 -8.04 1.48 -3.87
C ALA A 19 -9.32 0.65 -3.93
N GLY A 20 -9.32 -0.43 -4.71
CA GLY A 20 -10.48 -1.31 -4.87
C GLY A 20 -10.70 -2.27 -3.69
N ALA A 21 -9.65 -2.60 -2.95
CA ALA A 21 -9.69 -3.46 -1.77
C ALA A 21 -8.46 -3.22 -0.89
N VAL A 22 -8.54 -3.68 0.36
CA VAL A 22 -7.40 -3.76 1.30
C VAL A 22 -7.25 -5.20 1.77
N VAL A 23 -6.02 -5.71 1.81
CA VAL A 23 -5.70 -7.03 2.37
C VAL A 23 -4.87 -6.85 3.63
N LEU A 24 -5.40 -7.30 4.76
CA LEU A 24 -4.68 -7.40 6.03
C LEU A 24 -4.12 -8.82 6.16
N ALA A 25 -2.93 -9.04 5.60
CA ALA A 25 -2.20 -10.30 5.68
C ALA A 25 -1.49 -10.43 7.04
N GLY A 26 -2.28 -10.65 8.09
CA GLY A 26 -1.83 -10.77 9.48
C GLY A 26 -1.71 -9.45 10.24
N GLY A 27 -1.41 -9.55 11.54
CA GLY A 27 -1.03 -8.43 12.40
C GLY A 27 -2.15 -7.74 13.19
N VAL A 28 -3.32 -7.48 12.60
CA VAL A 28 -4.41 -6.75 13.30
C VAL A 28 -5.80 -7.25 12.90
N ASP A 29 -6.69 -7.40 13.89
CA ASP A 29 -8.13 -7.61 13.70
C ASP A 29 -8.84 -6.31 13.25
N PRO A 30 -9.51 -6.28 12.08
CA PRO A 30 -10.21 -5.09 11.59
C PRO A 30 -11.35 -4.62 12.52
N SER A 31 -11.92 -5.51 13.33
CA SER A 31 -12.97 -5.18 14.30
C SER A 31 -12.45 -4.45 15.54
N ASN A 32 -11.12 -4.38 15.71
CA ASN A 32 -10.51 -3.67 16.82
C ASN A 32 -10.97 -2.20 16.84
N PRO A 33 -11.50 -1.68 17.97
CA PRO A 33 -12.02 -0.32 18.06
C PRO A 33 -11.03 0.78 17.64
N LYS A 34 -9.72 0.53 17.81
CA LYS A 34 -8.67 1.46 17.34
C LYS A 34 -8.58 1.50 15.82
N VAL A 35 -8.69 0.37 15.13
CA VAL A 35 -8.73 0.32 13.66
C VAL A 35 -9.97 1.06 13.17
N VAL A 36 -11.14 0.74 13.73
CA VAL A 36 -12.42 1.37 13.36
C VAL A 36 -12.32 2.88 13.53
N ARG A 37 -11.86 3.36 14.70
CA ARG A 37 -11.69 4.80 14.97
C ARG A 37 -10.68 5.46 14.02
N ALA A 38 -9.50 4.87 13.83
CA ALA A 38 -8.46 5.44 12.99
C ALA A 38 -8.85 5.46 11.50
N SER A 39 -9.66 4.48 11.05
CA SER A 39 -10.20 4.43 9.69
C SER A 39 -11.20 5.55 9.39
N ALA A 40 -11.76 6.19 10.42
CA ALA A 40 -12.81 7.20 10.30
C ALA A 40 -14.00 6.73 9.44
N GLY A 41 -14.38 5.46 9.57
CA GLY A 41 -15.49 4.85 8.82
C GLY A 41 -15.13 4.31 7.43
N ALA A 42 -13.92 4.60 6.92
CA ALA A 42 -13.48 4.11 5.61
C ALA A 42 -13.39 2.59 5.53
N ILE A 43 -13.26 1.90 6.67
CA ILE A 43 -13.28 0.42 6.73
C ILE A 43 -14.56 -0.20 6.15
N PHE A 44 -15.65 0.57 6.05
CA PHE A 44 -16.91 0.13 5.46
C PHE A 44 -17.09 0.60 3.99
N ALA A 45 -16.10 1.29 3.42
CA ALA A 45 -16.18 1.85 2.06
C ALA A 45 -15.90 0.81 0.96
N GLY A 46 -15.31 -0.33 1.31
CA GLY A 46 -14.98 -1.38 0.35
C GLY A 46 -14.49 -2.67 1.01
N PRO A 47 -14.10 -3.67 0.21
CA PRO A 47 -13.64 -4.97 0.70
C PRO A 47 -12.35 -4.86 1.52
N VAL A 48 -12.39 -5.41 2.73
CA VAL A 48 -11.20 -5.61 3.59
C VAL A 48 -11.06 -7.11 3.86
N ALA A 49 -10.11 -7.75 3.18
CA ALA A 49 -9.80 -9.16 3.37
C ALA A 49 -8.83 -9.35 4.54
N VAL A 50 -9.00 -10.43 5.30
CA VAL A 50 -8.19 -10.71 6.51
C VAL A 50 -7.73 -12.16 6.57
N GLY A 51 -6.65 -12.39 7.31
CA GLY A 51 -6.20 -13.73 7.68
C GLY A 51 -5.52 -14.51 6.55
N ALA A 52 -5.22 -13.84 5.44
CA ALA A 52 -4.41 -14.44 4.39
C ALA A 52 -2.94 -14.51 4.83
N ASP A 53 -2.29 -15.62 4.52
CA ASP A 53 -0.84 -15.70 4.52
C ASP A 53 -0.29 -14.66 3.52
N PRO A 54 0.71 -13.83 3.88
CA PRO A 54 1.15 -12.73 3.02
C PRO A 54 1.70 -13.18 1.67
N VAL A 55 2.45 -14.30 1.62
CA VAL A 55 3.03 -14.83 0.38
C VAL A 55 1.92 -15.35 -0.52
N THR A 56 0.98 -16.11 0.07
CA THR A 56 -0.17 -16.65 -0.66
C THR A 56 -1.03 -15.54 -1.25
N ALA A 57 -1.34 -14.50 -0.47
CA ALA A 57 -2.08 -13.33 -0.96
C ALA A 57 -1.32 -12.60 -2.08
N GLY A 58 0.00 -12.48 -1.97
CA GLY A 58 0.84 -11.89 -3.00
C GLY A 58 0.75 -12.67 -4.32
N GLU A 59 0.91 -13.99 -4.28
CA GLU A 59 0.82 -14.84 -5.48
C GLU A 59 -0.57 -14.82 -6.12
N GLU A 60 -1.65 -14.81 -5.32
CA GLU A 60 -3.02 -14.66 -5.84
C GLU A 60 -3.23 -13.32 -6.57
N LEU A 61 -2.70 -12.22 -6.02
CA LEU A 61 -2.74 -10.91 -6.66
C LEU A 61 -1.95 -10.91 -7.97
N ARG A 62 -0.76 -11.54 -7.99
CA ARG A 62 0.04 -11.67 -9.22
C ARG A 62 -0.67 -12.49 -10.29
N ALA A 63 -1.27 -13.63 -9.91
CA ALA A 63 -2.08 -14.45 -10.81
C ALA A 63 -3.30 -13.68 -11.35
N GLY A 64 -3.83 -12.73 -10.56
CA GLY A 64 -4.88 -11.79 -10.97
C GLY A 64 -4.41 -10.63 -11.87
N GLY A 65 -3.12 -10.57 -12.23
CA GLY A 65 -2.56 -9.54 -13.11
C GLY A 65 -2.14 -8.25 -12.41
N TYR A 66 -2.06 -8.23 -11.08
CA TYR A 66 -1.52 -7.10 -10.32
C TYR A 66 -0.01 -7.24 -10.17
N ARG A 67 0.73 -6.14 -10.39
CA ARG A 67 2.14 -6.06 -9.97
C ARG A 67 2.23 -5.76 -8.48
N LEU A 68 3.10 -6.45 -7.77
CA LEU A 68 3.39 -6.18 -6.36
C LEU A 68 4.48 -5.10 -6.25
N VAL A 69 4.12 -3.96 -5.67
CA VAL A 69 5.02 -2.83 -5.45
C VAL A 69 5.27 -2.69 -3.95
N GLY A 70 6.43 -3.13 -3.49
CA GLY A 70 6.78 -3.11 -2.07
C GLY A 70 7.43 -1.80 -1.64
N ALA A 71 6.94 -1.23 -0.54
CA ALA A 71 7.56 -0.07 0.08
C ALA A 71 8.70 -0.51 1.02
N VAL A 72 9.93 -0.11 0.70
CA VAL A 72 11.13 -0.40 1.48
C VAL A 72 11.81 0.90 1.91
N ALA A 73 12.39 0.91 3.11
CA ALA A 73 13.04 2.11 3.66
C ALA A 73 14.29 2.52 2.87
N HIS A 74 14.99 1.54 2.29
CA HIS A 74 16.26 1.72 1.58
C HIS A 74 16.31 0.83 0.33
N ASP A 75 17.23 1.15 -0.58
CA ASP A 75 17.59 0.36 -1.76
C ASP A 75 16.46 0.07 -2.77
N GLY A 76 15.29 0.71 -2.62
CA GLY A 76 14.25 0.76 -3.63
C GLY A 76 14.47 1.90 -4.62
N ARG A 77 13.82 1.81 -5.78
CA ARG A 77 13.75 2.93 -6.74
C ARG A 77 12.91 4.07 -6.12
N PRO A 78 13.25 5.36 -6.36
CA PRO A 78 12.38 6.45 -5.94
C PRO A 78 10.94 6.23 -6.41
N TYR A 79 9.98 6.33 -5.50
CA TYR A 79 8.57 6.00 -5.78
C TYR A 79 7.95 6.82 -6.91
N ASP A 80 8.47 8.03 -7.12
CA ASP A 80 8.06 8.99 -8.14
C ASP A 80 8.73 8.78 -9.51
N ASP A 81 9.70 7.86 -9.60
CA ASP A 81 10.34 7.41 -10.85
C ASP A 81 9.74 6.09 -11.40
N VAL A 82 8.74 5.53 -10.72
CA VAL A 82 8.08 4.28 -11.12
C VAL A 82 6.71 4.55 -11.72
N ASP A 83 6.37 3.85 -12.81
CA ASP A 83 5.00 3.80 -13.32
C ASP A 83 4.12 2.94 -12.40
N LEU A 84 3.24 3.61 -11.66
CA LEU A 84 2.26 3.06 -10.74
C LEU A 84 0.82 3.16 -11.28
N SER A 85 0.65 3.53 -12.55
CA SER A 85 -0.66 3.79 -13.14
C SER A 85 -1.46 2.52 -13.48
N GLY A 86 -0.77 1.41 -13.75
CA GLY A 86 -1.36 0.11 -14.06
C GLY A 86 -2.03 -0.62 -12.88
N PRO A 87 -2.48 -1.87 -13.09
CA PRO A 87 -2.97 -2.73 -12.01
C PRO A 87 -1.82 -3.09 -11.08
N ILE A 88 -1.83 -2.54 -9.88
CA ILE A 88 -0.80 -2.76 -8.86
C ILE A 88 -1.42 -3.03 -7.49
N ALA A 89 -0.68 -3.74 -6.65
CA ALA A 89 -0.91 -3.86 -5.23
C ALA A 89 0.28 -3.25 -4.49
N VAL A 90 0.03 -2.24 -3.66
CA VAL A 90 1.06 -1.65 -2.79
C VAL A 90 1.24 -2.55 -1.56
N VAL A 91 2.44 -3.08 -1.38
CA VAL A 91 2.79 -3.98 -0.29
C VAL A 91 3.53 -3.21 0.79
N LEU A 92 3.05 -3.31 2.03
CA LEU A 92 3.58 -2.61 3.19
C LEU A 92 4.00 -3.59 4.27
N GLY A 93 5.23 -3.42 4.78
CA GLY A 93 5.82 -4.28 5.78
C GLY A 93 5.30 -4.07 7.21
N ASN A 94 5.87 -4.84 8.13
CA ASN A 94 5.81 -4.57 9.57
C ASN A 94 6.75 -3.41 9.93
N GLU A 95 6.37 -2.62 10.91
CA GLU A 95 7.11 -1.44 11.36
C GLU A 95 8.53 -1.78 11.87
N ALA A 96 8.70 -2.92 12.53
CA ALA A 96 9.97 -3.34 13.12
C ALA A 96 10.82 -4.20 12.16
N HIS A 97 10.20 -4.97 11.29
CA HIS A 97 10.88 -5.99 10.47
C HIS A 97 10.80 -5.74 8.97
N GLY A 98 10.10 -4.70 8.51
CA GLY A 98 9.87 -4.45 7.10
C GLY A 98 9.01 -5.54 6.45
N ILE A 99 9.22 -5.75 5.15
CA ILE A 99 8.57 -6.82 4.37
C ILE A 99 9.31 -8.13 4.67
N ALA A 100 8.58 -9.20 4.95
CA ALA A 100 9.17 -10.52 5.21
C ALA A 100 9.92 -11.02 3.96
N ALA A 101 11.05 -11.71 4.15
CA ALA A 101 11.98 -12.05 3.06
C ALA A 101 11.35 -12.92 1.96
N ASP A 102 10.43 -13.80 2.33
CA ASP A 102 9.65 -14.64 1.41
C ASP A 102 8.68 -13.82 0.55
N LEU A 103 7.99 -12.84 1.14
CA LEU A 103 7.14 -11.91 0.41
C LEU A 103 7.96 -10.93 -0.44
N ASP A 104 9.11 -10.46 0.07
CA ASP A 104 10.02 -9.58 -0.64
C ASP A 104 10.57 -10.25 -1.92
N ALA A 105 10.83 -11.56 -1.88
CA ALA A 105 11.31 -12.34 -3.01
C ALA A 105 10.32 -12.41 -4.20
N ILE A 106 9.03 -12.17 -3.97
CA ILE A 106 8.00 -12.21 -5.02
C ILE A 106 7.53 -10.82 -5.47
N LEU A 107 8.12 -9.75 -4.93
CA LEU A 107 7.81 -8.38 -5.37
C LEU A 107 8.28 -8.15 -6.81
N ASP A 108 7.46 -7.45 -7.59
CA ASP A 108 7.81 -7.07 -8.96
C ASP A 108 8.60 -5.74 -8.99
N GLU A 109 8.43 -4.87 -7.99
CA GLU A 109 9.16 -3.61 -7.84
C GLU A 109 9.32 -3.25 -6.35
N ARG A 110 10.48 -2.67 -6.01
CA ARG A 110 10.75 -2.11 -4.67
C ARG A 110 10.87 -0.60 -4.79
N VAL A 111 10.07 0.13 -4.01
CA VAL A 111 10.07 1.59 -4.00
C VAL A 111 10.47 2.16 -2.65
N THR A 112 11.19 3.28 -2.69
CA THR A 112 11.60 4.05 -1.52
C THR A 112 11.11 5.48 -1.65
N ILE A 113 10.71 6.08 -0.52
CA ILE A 113 10.43 7.52 -0.43
C ILE A 113 11.74 8.22 -0.03
N PRO A 114 12.34 9.05 -0.89
CA PRO A 114 13.58 9.74 -0.53
C PRO A 114 13.38 10.67 0.68
N LEU A 115 14.29 10.60 1.65
CA LEU A 115 14.26 11.41 2.86
C LEU A 115 15.40 12.43 2.82
N ALA A 116 15.07 13.70 2.95
CA ALA A 116 16.06 14.79 3.00
C ALA A 116 16.55 15.11 4.43
N GLY A 117 15.89 14.54 5.44
CA GLY A 117 16.17 14.77 6.86
C GLY A 117 17.00 13.66 7.50
N PRO A 118 17.29 13.78 8.82
CA PRO A 118 18.16 12.85 9.54
C PRO A 118 17.47 11.54 9.97
N VAL A 119 16.23 11.30 9.54
CA VAL A 119 15.45 10.12 9.94
C VAL A 119 15.70 8.96 8.99
N GLU A 120 15.76 7.74 9.52
CA GLU A 120 16.03 6.54 8.71
C GLU A 120 14.80 6.06 7.94
N SER A 121 13.60 6.30 8.46
CA SER A 121 12.35 5.87 7.83
C SER A 121 11.15 6.71 8.25
N LEU A 122 10.06 6.57 7.49
CA LEU A 122 8.74 7.09 7.86
C LEU A 122 7.95 6.01 8.61
N ASN A 123 6.98 6.46 9.42
CA ASN A 123 5.92 5.57 9.89
C ASN A 123 5.23 4.87 8.70
N VAL A 124 4.94 3.58 8.83
CA VAL A 124 4.38 2.76 7.73
C VAL A 124 3.08 3.31 7.16
N ALA A 125 2.21 3.89 8.01
CA ALA A 125 0.97 4.49 7.56
C ALA A 125 1.20 5.80 6.80
N MET A 126 2.21 6.59 7.18
CA MET A 126 2.64 7.77 6.42
C MET A 126 3.19 7.38 5.05
N ALA A 127 4.12 6.41 5.00
CA ALA A 127 4.68 5.92 3.75
C ALA A 127 3.60 5.36 2.81
N GLY A 128 2.72 4.50 3.32
CA GLY A 128 1.60 3.96 2.56
C GLY A 128 0.64 5.04 2.07
N THR A 129 0.39 6.09 2.86
CA THR A 129 -0.43 7.23 2.43
C THR A 129 0.20 7.98 1.27
N VAL A 130 1.51 8.26 1.31
CA VAL A 130 2.23 8.91 0.20
C VAL A 130 2.09 8.09 -1.08
N LEU A 131 2.34 6.78 -1.00
CA LEU A 131 2.23 5.88 -2.15
C LEU A 131 0.79 5.82 -2.70
N CYS A 132 -0.22 5.69 -1.84
CA CYS A 132 -1.62 5.68 -2.25
C CYS A 132 -1.99 6.93 -3.06
N PHE A 133 -1.57 8.11 -2.61
CA PHE A 133 -1.87 9.37 -3.31
C PHE A 133 -1.00 9.59 -4.56
N GLU A 134 0.19 9.00 -4.63
CA GLU A 134 0.97 8.97 -5.87
C GLU A 134 0.27 8.13 -6.95
N VAL A 135 -0.22 6.93 -6.60
CA VAL A 135 -1.02 6.09 -7.50
C VAL A 135 -2.21 6.89 -8.05
N LEU A 136 -2.94 7.58 -7.16
CA LEU A 136 -4.04 8.45 -7.56
C LEU A 136 -3.57 9.57 -8.50
N ARG A 137 -2.45 10.24 -8.20
CA ARG A 137 -1.90 11.34 -9.03
C ARG A 137 -1.62 10.85 -10.44
N GLN A 138 -0.92 9.73 -10.60
CA GLN A 138 -0.58 9.17 -11.91
C GLN A 138 -1.83 8.74 -12.69
N ARG A 139 -2.78 8.05 -12.04
CA ARG A 139 -4.03 7.62 -12.68
C ARG A 139 -4.91 8.79 -13.12
N ARG A 140 -4.97 9.87 -12.35
CA ARG A 140 -5.64 11.12 -12.75
C ARG A 140 -4.95 11.80 -13.93
N GLY A 141 -3.61 11.80 -13.95
CA GLY A 141 -2.82 12.35 -15.06
C GLY A 141 -2.98 11.57 -16.37
N ASN A 142 -3.20 10.25 -16.30
CA ASN A 142 -3.44 9.43 -17.49
C ASN A 142 -4.87 9.61 -18.03
N ALA A 143 -5.87 9.73 -17.14
CA ALA A 143 -7.25 10.02 -17.53
C ALA A 143 -7.41 11.38 -18.23
N SER A 144 -6.63 12.40 -17.85
CA SER A 144 -6.66 13.70 -18.54
C SER A 144 -5.97 13.65 -19.92
N ARG A 145 -4.95 12.80 -20.10
CA ARG A 145 -4.28 12.61 -21.40
C ARG A 145 -5.13 11.83 -22.40
N SER A 146 -5.96 10.89 -21.96
CA SER A 146 -6.84 10.13 -22.87
C SER A 146 -8.03 10.96 -23.39
N LEU A 147 -8.46 11.99 -22.66
CA LEU A 147 -9.56 12.88 -23.05
C LEU A 147 -9.15 14.04 -23.96
N GLY A 148 -7.85 14.38 -24.03
CA GLY A 148 -7.32 15.49 -24.84
C GLY A 148 -6.73 15.09 -26.19
N GLY A 149 -6.82 13.80 -26.56
CA GLY A 149 -6.21 13.23 -27.77
C GLY A 149 -7.20 12.79 -28.86
N ALA A 150 -8.45 13.26 -28.82
CA ALA A 150 -9.48 12.99 -29.83
C ALA A 150 -9.79 14.24 -30.66
#